data_AF-A0AAE4F0S9-F1
#
_entry.id   AF-A0AAE4F0S9-F1
#
_cell.length_a   1.000
_cell.length_b   1.000
_cell.length_c   1.000
_cell.angle_alpha   90.00
_cell.angle_beta   90.00
_cell.angle_gamma   90.00
#
_symmetry.space_group_name_H-M   'P 1'
#
loop_
_entity.id
_entity.type
_entity.pdbx_description
1 polymer ?
#
loop_
_entity_poly.entity_id
_entity_poly.type
_entity_poly.pdbx_seq_one_letter_code
_entity_poly.pdbx_strand_id
1 'polypeptide(L)'
;MPISPSQKRIALLVIGLIILFAPALFVVATLEFLILSGDLALNEISLLEFLELYLIDLVLFVVLGYGVYRLTFWLIENQLPDALESLDETETADATEESETAGTVSEDRS
;
A
#
# COMPACT_ATOMS: atom_id res chain seq x y z
N MET A 1 1.18 -2.92 -22.52
CA MET A 1 1.10 -1.68 -23.32
C MET A 1 1.65 -0.53 -22.49
N PRO A 2 2.56 0.32 -23.01
CA PRO A 2 3.08 1.46 -22.27
C PRO A 2 1.98 2.49 -21.98
N ILE A 3 1.88 2.93 -20.74
CA ILE A 3 0.86 3.90 -20.28
C ILE A 3 1.19 5.27 -20.87
N SER A 4 0.25 5.88 -21.60
CA SER A 4 0.46 7.20 -22.21
C SER A 4 0.54 8.29 -21.13
N PRO A 5 1.28 9.40 -21.37
CA PRO A 5 1.45 10.47 -20.39
C PRO A 5 0.12 11.16 -20.00
N SER A 6 -0.88 11.16 -20.90
CA SER A 6 -2.23 11.64 -20.61
C SER A 6 -2.98 10.71 -19.64
N GLN A 7 -2.87 9.39 -19.81
CA GLN A 7 -3.44 8.41 -18.88
C GLN A 7 -2.87 8.56 -17.47
N LYS A 8 -1.56 8.84 -17.34
CA LYS A 8 -0.94 9.11 -16.02
C LYS A 8 -1.54 10.35 -15.34
N ARG A 9 -1.81 11.42 -16.09
CA ARG A 9 -2.43 12.65 -15.56
C ARG A 9 -3.87 12.42 -15.14
N ILE A 10 -4.63 11.68 -15.94
CA ILE A 10 -6.02 11.30 -15.62
C ILE A 10 -6.04 10.43 -14.36
N ALA A 11 -5.16 9.43 -14.28
CA ALA A 11 -5.05 8.57 -13.10
C ALA A 11 -4.75 9.38 -11.84
N LEU A 12 -3.80 10.33 -11.90
CA LEU A 12 -3.52 11.24 -10.78
C LEU A 12 -4.74 12.07 -10.37
N LEU A 13 -5.49 12.60 -11.33
CA LEU A 13 -6.72 13.34 -11.06
C LEU A 13 -7.76 12.46 -10.38
N VAL A 14 -7.95 11.23 -10.88
CA VAL A 14 -8.88 10.26 -10.30
C VAL A 14 -8.46 9.87 -8.89
N ILE A 15 -7.17 9.62 -8.64
CA ILE A 15 -6.64 9.32 -7.32
C ILE A 15 -6.88 10.49 -6.37
N GLY A 16 -6.56 11.72 -6.79
CA GLY A 16 -6.82 12.92 -6.00
C GLY A 16 -8.31 13.10 -5.69
N LEU A 17 -9.18 12.82 -6.66
CA LEU A 17 -10.63 12.86 -6.48
C LEU A 17 -11.10 11.80 -5.48
N ILE A 18 -10.61 10.57 -5.59
CA ILE A 18 -10.96 9.49 -4.65
C ILE A 18 -10.50 9.87 -3.24
N ILE A 19 -9.28 10.36 -3.07
CA ILE A 19 -8.78 10.77 -1.74
C ILE A 19 -9.62 11.91 -1.16
N LEU A 20 -10.00 12.89 -1.98
CA LEU A 20 -10.84 14.02 -1.56
C LEU A 20 -12.24 13.58 -1.12
N PHE A 21 -12.85 12.66 -1.87
CA PHE A 21 -14.23 12.23 -1.64
C PHE A 21 -14.36 10.97 -0.78
N ALA A 22 -13.28 10.23 -0.52
CA ALA A 22 -13.29 9.02 0.30
C ALA A 22 -13.91 9.25 1.69
N PRO A 23 -13.59 10.33 2.45
CA PRO A 23 -14.25 10.60 3.72
C PRO A 23 -15.77 10.75 3.60
N ALA A 24 -16.25 11.41 2.54
CA ALA A 24 -17.68 11.56 2.30
C ALA A 24 -18.34 10.22 1.95
N LEU A 25 -17.65 9.34 1.22
CA LEU A 25 -18.14 7.99 0.94
C LEU A 25 -18.22 7.13 2.20
N PHE A 26 -17.26 7.27 3.13
CA PHE A 26 -17.33 6.61 4.43
C PHE A 26 -18.56 7.04 5.22
N VAL A 27 -18.87 8.35 5.25
CA VAL A 27 -20.08 8.85 5.92
C VAL A 27 -21.35 8.26 5.31
N VAL A 28 -21.43 8.14 3.99
CA VAL A 28 -22.59 7.52 3.33
C VAL A 28 -22.73 6.05 3.75
N ALA A 29 -21.61 5.30 3.76
CA ALA A 29 -21.61 3.91 4.14
C ALA A 29 -21.94 3.68 5.63
N THR A 30 -21.42 4.53 6.53
CA THR A 30 -21.73 4.47 7.97
C THR A 30 -23.19 4.80 8.23
N LEU A 31 -23.73 5.80 7.53
CA LEU A 31 -25.14 6.16 7.63
C LEU A 31 -26.05 5.01 7.16
N GLU A 32 -25.72 4.40 6.01
CA GLU A 32 -26.44 3.22 5.49
C GLU A 32 -26.41 2.06 6.50
N PHE A 33 -25.24 1.78 7.08
CA PHE A 33 -25.10 0.75 8.11
C PHE A 33 -25.96 1.02 9.35
N LEU A 34 -25.99 2.27 9.82
CA LEU A 34 -26.73 2.66 11.02
C LEU A 34 -28.24 2.56 10.81
N ILE A 35 -28.71 2.93 9.62
CA ILE A 35 -30.10 2.77 9.20
C ILE A 35 -30.49 1.29 9.12
N LEU A 36 -29.66 0.46 8.47
CA LEU A 36 -29.91 -0.98 8.32
C LEU A 36 -29.88 -1.72 9.66
N SER A 37 -29.05 -1.25 10.59
CA SER A 37 -28.96 -1.79 11.96
C SER A 37 -30.12 -1.34 12.86
N GLY A 38 -30.93 -0.39 12.40
CA GLY A 38 -32.05 0.17 13.17
C GLY A 38 -31.62 1.10 14.31
N ASP A 39 -30.35 1.50 14.32
CA ASP A 39 -29.75 2.37 15.35
C ASP A 39 -29.94 3.85 15.00
N LEU A 40 -30.43 4.15 13.78
CA LEU A 40 -30.71 5.50 13.33
C LEU A 40 -31.87 5.56 12.33
N ALA A 41 -32.84 6.43 12.61
CA ALA A 41 -33.82 6.86 11.60
C ALA A 41 -33.33 8.13 10.88
N LEU A 42 -33.45 8.17 9.55
CA LEU A 42 -33.00 9.31 8.72
C LEU A 42 -33.54 10.69 9.16
N ASN A 43 -34.70 10.72 9.83
CA ASN A 43 -35.34 11.96 10.28
C ASN A 43 -34.90 12.39 11.69
N GLU A 44 -34.07 11.60 12.36
CA GLU A 44 -33.59 11.87 13.71
C GLU A 44 -32.17 12.43 13.73
N ILE A 45 -31.43 12.35 12.61
CA ILE A 45 -30.07 12.87 12.55
C ILE A 45 -30.06 14.39 12.41
N SER A 46 -29.43 15.06 13.37
CA SER A 46 -29.18 16.50 13.32
C SER A 46 -28.03 16.82 12.38
N LEU A 47 -28.02 18.04 11.83
CA LEU A 47 -26.86 18.56 11.07
C LEU A 47 -25.57 18.55 11.89
N LEU A 48 -25.67 18.73 13.21
CA LEU A 48 -24.52 18.70 14.10
C LEU A 48 -23.94 17.28 14.22
N GLU A 49 -24.80 16.27 14.38
CA GLU A 49 -24.37 14.86 14.46
C GLU A 49 -23.80 14.39 13.13
N PHE A 50 -24.38 14.81 12.00
CA PHE A 50 -23.82 14.55 10.68
C PHE A 50 -22.42 15.15 10.53
N LEU A 51 -22.22 16.39 11.00
CA LEU A 51 -20.91 17.05 10.97
C LEU A 51 -19.91 16.32 11.89
N GLU A 52 -20.33 15.90 13.08
CA GLU A 52 -19.51 15.11 14.00
C GLU A 52 -19.06 13.80 13.34
N LEU A 53 -19.99 13.04 12.76
CA LEU A 53 -19.69 11.80 12.05
C LEU A 53 -18.68 12.02 10.92
N TYR A 54 -18.87 13.09 10.13
CA TYR A 54 -17.92 13.46 9.08
C TYR A 54 -16.53 13.79 9.63
N LEU A 55 -16.44 14.52 10.76
CA LEU A 55 -15.16 14.84 11.38
C LEU A 55 -14.47 13.58 11.93
N ILE A 56 -15.22 12.65 12.52
CA ILE A 56 -14.70 11.36 12.99
C ILE A 56 -14.14 10.57 11.82
N ASP A 57 -14.89 10.41 10.73
CA ASP A 57 -14.45 9.69 9.54
C ASP A 57 -13.24 10.36 8.89
N LEU A 58 -13.20 11.70 8.86
CA LEU A 58 -12.04 12.44 8.37
C LEU A 58 -10.79 12.17 9.20
N VAL A 59 -10.88 12.25 10.53
CA VAL A 59 -9.76 11.97 11.43
C VAL A 59 -9.32 10.52 11.28
N LEU A 60 -10.26 9.58 11.24
CA LEU A 60 -9.99 8.16 11.10
C LEU A 60 -9.30 7.86 9.76
N PHE A 61 -9.76 8.47 8.67
CA PHE A 61 -9.13 8.37 7.35
C PHE A 61 -7.69 8.90 7.36
N VAL A 62 -7.45 10.06 7.98
CA VAL A 62 -6.10 10.64 8.10
C VAL A 62 -5.19 9.77 8.95
N VAL A 63 -5.66 9.28 10.11
CA VAL A 63 -4.90 8.40 11.00
C VAL A 63 -4.56 7.09 10.31
N LEU A 64 -5.53 6.48 9.62
CA LEU A 64 -5.32 5.25 8.88
C LEU A 64 -4.32 5.46 7.73
N GLY A 65 -4.50 6.53 6.94
CA GLY A 65 -3.59 6.87 5.85
C GLY A 65 -2.17 7.13 6.34
N TYR A 66 -2.03 7.87 7.45
CA TYR A 66 -0.74 8.07 8.11
C TYR A 66 -0.15 6.76 8.64
N GLY A 67 -0.97 5.88 9.23
CA GLY A 67 -0.55 4.57 9.71
C GLY A 67 -0.01 3.70 8.58
N VAL A 68 -0.71 3.64 7.44
CA VAL A 68 -0.27 2.92 6.25
C VAL A 68 1.01 3.53 5.69
N TYR A 69 1.09 4.85 5.57
CA TYR A 69 2.31 5.54 5.14
C TYR A 69 3.49 5.21 6.05
N ARG A 70 3.29 5.29 7.37
CA ARG A 70 4.32 5.02 8.36
C ARG A 70 4.75 3.55 8.35
N LEU A 71 3.81 2.63 8.20
CA LEU A 71 4.10 1.20 8.12
C LEU A 71 4.85 0.85 6.84
N THR A 72 4.49 1.46 5.71
CA THR A 72 5.22 1.31 4.44
C THR A 72 6.66 1.80 4.60
N PHE A 73 6.85 2.97 5.20
CA PHE A 73 8.18 3.51 5.46
C PHE A 73 9.01 2.61 6.37
N TRP A 74 8.41 2.12 7.46
CA TRP A 74 9.04 1.18 8.38
C TRP A 74 9.43 -0.13 7.68
N LEU A 75 8.53 -0.66 6.85
CA LEU A 75 8.79 -1.88 6.08
C LEU A 75 9.95 -1.69 5.10
N ILE A 76 10.03 -0.53 4.45
CA ILE A 76 11.13 -0.20 3.53
C ILE A 76 12.45 -0.12 4.28
N GLU A 77 12.49 0.60 5.40
CA GLU A 77 13.72 0.80 6.18
C GLU A 77 14.24 -0.49 6.83
N ASN A 78 13.33 -1.38 7.26
CA ASN A 78 13.71 -2.61 7.95
C ASN A 78 13.88 -3.85 7.05
N GLN A 79 13.19 -3.97 5.91
CA GLN A 79 13.30 -5.18 5.06
C GLN A 79 14.10 -5.01 3.77
N LEU A 80 14.32 -3.79 3.27
CA LEU A 80 15.20 -3.62 2.10
C LEU A 80 16.66 -4.04 2.37
N PRO A 81 17.27 -3.78 3.55
CA PRO A 81 18.65 -4.19 3.80
C PRO A 81 18.83 -5.70 3.68
N ASP A 82 17.97 -6.48 4.35
CA ASP A 82 18.02 -7.94 4.35
C ASP A 82 17.71 -8.54 2.95
N ALA A 83 16.78 -7.92 2.20
CA ALA A 83 16.46 -8.34 0.84
C ALA A 83 17.61 -8.07 -0.14
N LEU A 84 18.40 -7.02 0.07
CA LEU A 84 19.59 -6.73 -0.75
C LEU A 84 20.77 -7.63 -0.37
N GLU A 85 20.98 -7.91 0.91
CA GLU A 85 22.05 -8.78 1.39
C GLU A 85 21.85 -10.24 0.91
N SER A 86 20.62 -10.75 0.94
CA SER A 86 20.30 -12.09 0.40
C SER A 86 20.44 -12.21 -1.12
N LEU A 87 20.27 -11.12 -1.88
CA LEU A 87 20.53 -11.12 -3.33
C LEU A 87 22.03 -11.17 -3.64
N ASP A 88 22.84 -10.44 -2.87
CA ASP A 88 24.31 -10.40 -3.00
C ASP A 88 24.94 -11.76 -2.64
N GLU A 89 24.42 -12.44 -1.62
CA GLU A 89 24.83 -13.82 -1.26
C GLU A 89 24.46 -14.85 -2.35
N THR A 90 23.33 -14.66 -3.04
CA THR A 90 22.90 -15.59 -4.11
C THR A 90 23.75 -15.42 -5.37
N GLU A 91 24.16 -14.19 -5.71
CA GLU A 91 25.02 -13.89 -6.86
C GLU A 91 26.47 -14.35 -6.61
N THR A 92 26.94 -14.28 -5.37
CA THR A 92 28.28 -14.78 -4.98
C THR A 92 28.34 -16.30 -4.85
N ALA A 93 27.26 -16.97 -4.48
CA ALA A 93 27.18 -18.43 -4.49
C ALA A 93 27.21 -19.00 -5.92
N ASP A 94 26.49 -18.40 -6.87
CA ASP A 94 26.45 -18.84 -8.28
C ASP A 94 27.81 -18.63 -8.97
N ALA A 95 28.50 -17.52 -8.66
CA ALA A 95 29.86 -17.26 -9.15
C ALA A 95 30.93 -18.21 -8.58
N THR A 96 30.66 -18.84 -7.43
CA THR A 96 31.59 -19.80 -6.80
C THR A 96 31.43 -21.20 -7.40
N GLU A 97 30.21 -21.61 -7.76
CA GLU A 97 29.95 -22.93 -8.37
C GLU A 97 30.45 -23.03 -9.83
N GLU A 98 30.44 -21.93 -10.61
CA GLU A 98 31.03 -21.94 -11.97
C GLU A 98 32.56 -22.06 -11.95
N SER A 99 33.22 -21.62 -10.88
CA SER A 99 34.69 -21.67 -10.75
C SER A 99 35.22 -23.05 -10.32
N GLU A 100 34.46 -23.80 -9.50
CA GLU A 100 34.86 -25.16 -9.10
C GLU A 100 34.62 -26.22 -10.19
N THR A 101 33.67 -25.98 -11.11
CA THR A 101 33.39 -26.94 -12.20
C THR A 101 34.43 -26.88 -13.33
N ALA A 102 35.16 -25.76 -13.48
CA ALA A 102 36.23 -25.63 -14.47
C ALA A 102 37.59 -26.18 -14.00
N GLY A 103 37.77 -26.42 -12.69
CA GLY A 103 39.04 -26.83 -12.09
C GLY A 103 39.35 -28.33 -12.10
N THR A 104 38.38 -29.20 -12.39
CA THR A 104 38.53 -30.66 -12.15
C THR A 104 38.81 -31.52 -13.39
N VAL A 105 39.00 -30.94 -14.58
CA VAL A 105 39.15 -31.73 -15.83
C VAL A 105 40.58 -31.78 -16.42
N SER A 106 41.59 -31.14 -15.81
CA SER A 106 42.93 -31.02 -16.45
C SER A 106 44.11 -31.75 -15.77
N GLU A 107 43.89 -32.62 -14.78
CA GLU A 107 44.96 -33.43 -14.17
C GLU A 107 44.73 -34.94 -14.36
N ASP A 108 44.61 -35.40 -15.60
CA ASP A 108 45.03 -36.78 -15.95
C ASP A 108 45.25 -36.91 -17.46
N ARG A 109 46.46 -36.63 -17.93
CA ARG A 109 46.98 -37.26 -19.17
C ARG A 109 48.51 -37.13 -19.27
N SER A 110 49.14 -38.23 -18.84
CA SER A 110 50.31 -38.92 -19.43
C SER A 110 51.60 -38.15 -19.73
#